data_AF-W0HKY6-F1
#
_entry.id   AF-W0HKY6-F1
#
_cell.length_a   1.000
_cell.length_b   1.000
_cell.length_c   1.000
_cell.angle_alpha   90.00
_cell.angle_beta   90.00
_cell.angle_gamma   90.00
#
_symmetry.space_group_name_H-M   'P 1'
#
loop_
_entity.id
_entity.type
_entity.pdbx_description
1 polymer ?
#
loop_
_entity_poly.entity_id
_entity_poly.type
_entity_poly.pdbx_seq_one_letter_code
_entity_poly.pdbx_strand_id
1 'polypeptide(L)'
;MSKTLFTYDESAAVSAGQSNFIKESGVYVITIEEAKVVKSQNGATFIEFSGESADGHLIQYLSVCINKKDGSVNAYGVNMIQAIMGCTEVKSISEKMLSTSQTNVPEFAGKRVGLLLQKILRTKQDGGDTYNFEIRIPFYPDTKQTIKERLESQDAKTIDTMLSTLKDKDERRHNPKYSGHPSQGIPPVDAYEDSIPF
;
A
#
# COMPACT_ATOMS: atom_id res chain seq x y z
N MET A 1 35.30 29.80 -9.20
CA MET A 1 33.89 30.05 -9.58
C MET A 1 33.04 28.98 -8.91
N SER A 2 32.24 29.33 -7.89
CA SER A 2 31.28 28.41 -7.27
C SER A 2 29.92 28.57 -7.92
N LYS A 3 29.29 27.46 -8.34
CA LYS A 3 27.90 27.44 -8.81
C LYS A 3 26.99 27.31 -7.58
N THR A 4 26.13 28.29 -7.35
CA THR A 4 25.06 28.18 -6.35
C THR A 4 24.14 27.02 -6.72
N LEU A 5 23.94 26.07 -5.79
CA LEU A 5 23.10 24.89 -5.99
C LEU A 5 21.62 25.18 -5.72
N PHE A 6 21.32 25.96 -4.68
CA PHE A 6 19.97 26.40 -4.30
C PHE A 6 20.01 27.79 -3.65
N THR A 7 18.89 28.51 -3.72
CA THR A 7 18.62 29.72 -2.93
C THR A 7 17.48 29.40 -1.97
N TYR A 8 17.55 29.92 -0.74
CA TYR A 8 16.47 29.72 0.23
C TYR A 8 15.15 30.29 -0.31
N ASP A 9 14.11 29.49 -0.22
CA ASP A 9 12.72 29.85 -0.50
C ASP A 9 11.88 29.49 0.73
N GLU A 10 11.40 30.51 1.44
CA GLU A 10 10.61 30.36 2.65
C GLU A 10 9.31 29.59 2.41
N SER A 11 8.67 29.79 1.25
CA SER A 11 7.44 29.09 0.89
C SER A 11 7.69 27.60 0.62
N ALA A 12 8.81 27.28 -0.04
CA ALA A 12 9.25 25.90 -0.23
C ALA A 12 9.65 25.25 1.11
N ALA A 13 10.26 26.02 2.01
CA ALA A 13 10.63 25.55 3.35
C ALA A 13 9.42 25.25 4.23
N VAL A 14 8.34 26.05 4.17
CA VAL A 14 7.09 25.79 4.89
C VAL A 14 6.38 24.53 4.35
N SER A 15 6.50 24.26 3.05
CA SER A 15 5.99 23.02 2.45
C SER A 15 6.73 21.77 2.93
N ALA A 16 7.99 21.92 3.40
CA ALA A 16 8.78 20.83 3.96
C ALA A 16 8.21 20.37 5.32
N GLY A 17 7.24 19.46 5.27
CA GLY A 17 6.55 18.93 6.45
C GLY A 17 5.06 18.67 6.21
N GLN A 18 4.49 19.25 5.16
CA GLN A 18 3.13 18.93 4.74
C GLN A 18 3.15 17.59 3.98
N SER A 19 2.75 16.53 4.68
CA SER A 19 2.55 15.21 4.08
C SER A 19 1.22 15.20 3.33
N ASN A 20 1.29 15.39 2.01
CA ASN A 20 0.13 15.30 1.11
C ASN A 20 -0.22 13.84 0.76
N PHE A 21 0.06 12.89 1.65
CA PHE A 21 -0.15 11.47 1.35
C PHE A 21 -1.61 11.08 1.60
N ILE A 22 -2.09 10.09 0.86
CA ILE A 22 -3.34 9.40 1.18
C ILE A 22 -3.21 8.73 2.57
N LYS A 23 -4.19 8.96 3.44
CA LYS A 23 -4.19 8.48 4.84
C LYS A 23 -5.37 7.58 5.20
N GLU A 24 -6.41 7.56 4.39
CA GLU A 24 -7.66 6.87 4.70
C GLU A 24 -8.01 5.81 3.66
N SER A 25 -8.79 4.82 4.08
CA SER A 25 -9.45 3.90 3.14
C SER A 25 -10.38 4.69 2.22
N GLY A 26 -10.48 4.31 0.96
CA GLY A 26 -11.34 5.03 0.03
C GLY A 26 -11.11 4.69 -1.43
N VAL A 27 -11.78 5.47 -2.28
CA VAL A 27 -11.69 5.38 -3.73
C VAL A 27 -10.80 6.52 -4.22
N TYR A 28 -9.75 6.18 -4.96
CA TYR A 28 -8.77 7.14 -5.45
C TYR A 28 -8.51 6.91 -6.93
N VAL A 29 -8.51 7.99 -7.72
CA VAL A 29 -8.00 7.98 -9.09
C VAL A 29 -6.60 8.57 -9.05
N ILE A 30 -5.61 7.79 -9.49
CA ILE A 30 -4.21 8.21 -9.52
C ILE A 30 -3.66 8.17 -10.93
N THR A 31 -2.69 9.04 -11.20
CA THR A 31 -1.73 8.88 -12.28
C THR A 31 -0.52 8.15 -11.72
N ILE A 32 -0.19 6.99 -12.28
CA ILE A 32 0.99 6.23 -11.87
C ILE A 32 2.23 6.98 -12.35
N GLU A 33 3.08 7.38 -11.42
CA GLU A 33 4.37 8.00 -11.73
C GLU A 33 5.43 6.93 -11.96
N GLU A 34 5.44 5.90 -11.12
CA GLU A 34 6.41 4.83 -11.18
C GLU A 34 5.79 3.49 -10.77
N ALA A 35 6.25 2.42 -11.44
CA ALA A 35 6.08 1.06 -11.02
C ALA A 35 7.47 0.38 -10.95
N LYS A 36 7.81 -0.20 -9.79
CA LYS A 36 9.11 -0.85 -9.54
C LYS A 36 8.93 -2.33 -9.27
N VAL A 37 9.87 -3.15 -9.74
CA VAL A 37 10.01 -4.53 -9.26
C VAL A 37 10.89 -4.51 -8.02
N VAL A 38 10.34 -4.96 -6.90
CA VAL A 38 11.01 -4.97 -5.60
C VAL A 38 11.10 -6.40 -5.08
N LYS A 39 12.29 -6.79 -4.61
CA LYS A 39 12.49 -8.05 -3.90
C LYS A 39 12.66 -7.77 -2.41
N SER A 40 11.84 -8.41 -1.59
CA SER A 40 12.03 -8.39 -0.13
C SER A 40 13.30 -9.13 0.27
N GLN A 41 13.82 -8.83 1.46
CA GLN A 41 14.98 -9.54 2.03
C GLN A 41 14.77 -11.06 2.09
N ASN A 42 13.51 -11.50 2.25
CA ASN A 42 13.14 -12.91 2.35
C ASN A 42 12.81 -13.56 0.98
N GLY A 43 13.08 -12.88 -0.14
CA GLY A 43 12.97 -13.45 -1.49
C GLY A 43 11.61 -13.32 -2.19
N ALA A 44 10.58 -12.77 -1.53
CA ALA A 44 9.31 -12.48 -2.22
C ALA A 44 9.46 -11.27 -3.17
N THR A 45 8.79 -11.33 -4.33
CA THR A 45 8.84 -10.29 -5.38
C THR A 45 7.52 -9.55 -5.45
N PHE A 46 7.61 -8.22 -5.58
CA PHE A 46 6.48 -7.30 -5.62
C PHE A 46 6.59 -6.39 -6.85
N ILE A 47 5.44 -5.96 -7.37
CA ILE A 47 5.36 -4.72 -8.15
C ILE A 47 4.84 -3.64 -7.22
N GLU A 48 5.60 -2.56 -7.09
CA GLU A 48 5.30 -1.45 -6.20
C GLU A 48 4.98 -0.20 -7.01
N PHE A 49 3.82 0.40 -6.74
CA PHE A 49 3.35 1.59 -7.42
C PHE A 49 3.51 2.85 -6.56
N SER A 50 3.86 3.94 -7.21
CA SER A 50 3.75 5.29 -6.69
C SER A 50 3.06 6.20 -7.71
N GLY A 51 2.41 7.24 -7.20
CA GLY A 51 1.74 8.20 -8.05
C GLY A 51 1.02 9.28 -7.27
N GLU A 52 0.23 10.05 -8.00
CA GLU A 52 -0.49 11.20 -7.48
C GLU A 52 -1.94 11.19 -7.95
N SER A 53 -2.84 11.61 -7.08
CA SER A 53 -4.24 11.84 -7.39
C SER A 53 -4.48 13.26 -7.90
N ALA A 54 -5.62 13.51 -8.55
CA ALA A 54 -5.87 14.81 -9.22
C ALA A 54 -5.90 16.02 -8.26
N ASP A 55 -6.15 15.80 -6.97
CA ASP A 55 -6.14 16.82 -5.92
C ASP A 55 -4.77 16.94 -5.22
N GLY A 56 -3.74 16.33 -5.78
CA GLY A 56 -2.35 16.42 -5.32
C GLY A 56 -1.95 15.34 -4.33
N HIS A 57 -2.86 14.49 -3.85
CA HIS A 57 -2.48 13.52 -2.83
C HIS A 57 -1.59 12.41 -3.40
N LEU A 58 -0.49 12.16 -2.72
CA LEU A 58 0.51 11.17 -3.08
C LEU A 58 0.16 9.79 -2.53
N ILE A 59 0.44 8.78 -3.34
CA ILE A 59 0.55 7.40 -2.90
C ILE A 59 1.94 6.87 -3.21
N GLN A 60 2.56 6.23 -2.23
CA GLN A 60 3.86 5.61 -2.40
C GLN A 60 3.84 4.22 -1.75
N TYR A 61 4.70 3.34 -2.24
CA TYR A 61 4.90 2.00 -1.68
C TYR A 61 3.64 1.12 -1.70
N LEU A 62 2.80 1.27 -2.74
CA LEU A 62 1.64 0.41 -2.92
C LEU A 62 2.08 -0.91 -3.56
N SER A 63 2.51 -1.86 -2.72
CA SER A 63 3.14 -3.10 -3.18
C SER A 63 2.14 -4.24 -3.39
N VAL A 64 2.22 -4.91 -4.55
CA VAL A 64 1.46 -6.11 -4.89
C VAL A 64 2.43 -7.29 -5.05
N CYS A 65 2.30 -8.31 -4.19
CA CYS A 65 3.17 -9.49 -4.21
C CYS A 65 2.84 -10.41 -5.40
N ILE A 66 3.77 -10.63 -6.33
CA ILE A 66 3.58 -11.50 -7.51
C ILE A 66 4.25 -12.86 -7.37
N ASN A 67 5.31 -12.97 -6.56
CA ASN A 67 5.94 -14.23 -6.19
C ASN A 67 6.15 -14.28 -4.68
N LYS A 68 5.85 -15.42 -4.08
CA LYS A 68 6.07 -15.68 -2.66
C LYS A 68 7.56 -15.89 -2.38
N LYS A 69 7.92 -15.95 -1.11
CA LYS A 69 9.30 -16.18 -0.63
C LYS A 69 9.94 -17.47 -1.16
N ASP A 70 9.13 -18.47 -1.48
CA ASP A 70 9.57 -19.76 -2.04
C ASP A 70 9.69 -19.75 -3.57
N GLY A 71 9.49 -18.58 -4.21
CA GLY A 71 9.51 -18.39 -5.65
C GLY A 71 8.18 -18.73 -6.34
N SER A 72 7.24 -19.39 -5.66
CA SER A 72 5.94 -19.75 -6.25
C SER A 72 5.10 -18.52 -6.59
N VAL A 73 4.30 -18.63 -7.64
CA VAL A 73 3.42 -17.55 -8.10
C VAL A 73 2.36 -17.25 -7.04
N ASN A 74 2.19 -15.96 -6.73
CA ASN A 74 1.05 -15.49 -5.95
C ASN A 74 -0.13 -15.15 -6.88
N ALA A 75 -1.02 -16.12 -7.11
CA ALA A 75 -2.14 -15.96 -8.04
C ALA A 75 -3.01 -14.72 -7.74
N TYR A 76 -3.24 -14.39 -6.45
CA TYR A 76 -3.99 -13.19 -6.09
C TYR A 76 -3.32 -11.90 -6.59
N GLY A 77 -2.02 -11.75 -6.34
CA GLY A 77 -1.29 -10.58 -6.77
C GLY A 77 -1.11 -10.52 -8.28
N VAL A 78 -0.88 -11.65 -8.95
CA VAL A 78 -0.86 -11.70 -10.42
C VAL A 78 -2.20 -11.27 -11.00
N ASN A 79 -3.32 -11.76 -10.47
CA ASN A 79 -4.66 -11.35 -10.91
C ASN A 79 -4.90 -9.84 -10.67
N MET A 80 -4.39 -9.29 -9.57
CA MET A 80 -4.44 -7.86 -9.30
C MET A 80 -3.67 -7.04 -10.35
N ILE A 81 -2.44 -7.46 -10.70
CA ILE A 81 -1.66 -6.81 -11.76
C ILE A 81 -2.38 -6.90 -13.11
N GLN A 82 -2.95 -8.05 -13.45
CA GLN A 82 -3.74 -8.22 -14.68
C GLN A 82 -4.97 -7.30 -14.70
N ALA A 83 -5.65 -7.12 -13.57
CA ALA A 83 -6.78 -6.21 -13.47
C ALA A 83 -6.36 -4.74 -13.63
N ILE A 84 -5.21 -4.35 -13.07
CA ILE A 84 -4.61 -3.02 -13.28
C ILE A 84 -4.27 -2.84 -14.77
N MET A 85 -3.58 -3.80 -15.38
CA MET A 85 -3.27 -3.80 -16.82
C MET A 85 -4.52 -3.63 -17.69
N GLY A 86 -5.61 -4.32 -17.33
CA GLY A 86 -6.91 -4.17 -18.00
C GLY A 86 -7.50 -2.76 -17.87
N CYS A 87 -7.47 -2.18 -16.67
CA CYS A 87 -7.99 -0.84 -16.39
C CYS A 87 -7.12 0.28 -17.02
N THR A 88 -5.81 0.05 -17.19
CA THR A 88 -4.86 0.99 -17.81
C THR A 88 -4.62 0.72 -19.31
N GLU A 89 -5.31 -0.28 -19.87
CA GLU A 89 -5.18 -0.76 -21.25
C GLU A 89 -3.75 -1.18 -21.65
N VAL A 90 -2.93 -1.55 -20.66
CA VAL A 90 -1.57 -2.06 -20.88
C VAL A 90 -1.66 -3.52 -21.29
N LYS A 91 -1.20 -3.84 -22.51
CA LYS A 91 -1.32 -5.20 -23.07
C LYS A 91 -0.19 -6.13 -22.66
N SER A 92 0.96 -5.56 -22.33
CA SER A 92 2.16 -6.27 -21.89
C SER A 92 2.97 -5.35 -20.99
N ILE A 93 3.69 -5.95 -20.04
CA ILE A 93 4.62 -5.26 -19.17
C ILE A 93 6.00 -5.90 -19.32
N SER A 94 7.05 -5.10 -19.17
CA SER A 94 8.43 -5.58 -19.20
C SER A 94 9.22 -5.08 -18.00
N GLU A 95 10.26 -5.82 -17.61
CA GLU A 95 11.23 -5.33 -16.64
C GLU A 95 12.31 -4.53 -17.38
N LYS A 96 12.58 -3.30 -16.90
CA LYS A 96 13.69 -2.49 -17.38
C LYS A 96 14.58 -2.11 -16.20
N MET A 97 15.83 -2.59 -16.24
CA MET A 97 16.85 -2.25 -15.26
C MET A 97 17.39 -0.85 -15.54
N LEU A 98 17.23 0.08 -14.60
CA LEU A 98 17.78 1.43 -14.66
C LEU A 98 19.14 1.52 -13.95
N SER A 99 19.33 0.70 -12.92
CA SER A 99 20.59 0.55 -12.18
C SER A 99 20.64 -0.83 -11.50
N THR A 100 21.75 -1.17 -10.86
CA THR A 100 21.91 -2.44 -10.11
C THR A 100 20.84 -2.64 -9.02
N SER A 101 20.25 -1.56 -8.51
CA SER A 101 19.25 -1.59 -7.43
C SER A 101 17.85 -1.15 -7.87
N GLN A 102 17.65 -0.78 -9.14
CA GLN A 102 16.38 -0.25 -9.62
C GLN A 102 15.96 -0.94 -10.92
N THR A 103 14.89 -1.72 -10.82
CA THR A 103 14.18 -2.30 -11.97
C THR A 103 12.77 -1.73 -11.98
N ASN A 104 12.36 -1.14 -13.11
CA ASN A 104 11.04 -0.56 -13.29
C ASN A 104 10.19 -1.35 -14.28
N VAL A 105 8.88 -1.07 -14.25
CA VAL A 105 7.88 -1.52 -15.21
C VAL A 105 7.36 -0.28 -15.94
N PRO A 106 8.03 0.16 -17.01
CA PRO A 106 7.81 1.48 -17.59
C PRO A 106 6.43 1.67 -18.22
N GLU A 107 5.75 0.59 -18.62
CA GLU A 107 4.46 0.66 -19.32
C GLU A 107 3.31 1.18 -18.44
N PHE A 108 3.49 1.19 -17.12
CA PHE A 108 2.54 1.80 -16.19
C PHE A 108 2.75 3.30 -16.00
N ALA A 109 3.93 3.85 -16.29
CA ALA A 109 4.20 5.26 -16.08
C ALA A 109 3.27 6.15 -16.92
N GLY A 110 2.68 7.16 -16.29
CA GLY A 110 1.70 8.07 -16.89
C GLY A 110 0.30 7.49 -17.08
N LYS A 111 0.05 6.22 -16.72
CA LYS A 111 -1.29 5.63 -16.81
C LYS A 111 -2.17 6.10 -15.65
N ARG A 112 -3.43 6.42 -15.97
CA ARG A 112 -4.46 6.70 -14.96
C ARG A 112 -5.18 5.42 -14.58
N VAL A 113 -5.38 5.20 -13.28
CA VAL A 113 -6.14 4.06 -12.76
C VAL A 113 -6.96 4.47 -11.54
N GLY A 114 -8.16 3.94 -11.44
CA GLY A 114 -8.96 4.01 -10.23
C GLY A 114 -8.66 2.84 -9.30
N LEU A 115 -8.50 3.09 -8.01
CA LEU A 115 -8.22 2.08 -6.99
C LEU A 115 -9.16 2.26 -5.79
N LEU A 116 -9.77 1.16 -5.35
CA LEU A 116 -10.35 1.07 -4.01
C LEU A 116 -9.25 0.60 -3.04
N LEU A 117 -8.85 1.46 -2.12
CA LEU A 117 -7.79 1.20 -1.16
C LEU A 117 -8.35 0.92 0.23
N GLN A 118 -7.88 -0.14 0.87
CA GLN A 118 -8.15 -0.44 2.28
C GLN A 118 -6.90 -0.18 3.11
N LYS A 119 -7.01 0.66 4.12
CA LYS A 119 -5.97 0.89 5.12
C LYS A 119 -5.86 -0.34 6.02
N ILE A 120 -4.63 -0.82 6.19
CA ILE A 120 -4.29 -1.95 7.04
C ILE A 120 -3.39 -1.43 8.15
N LEU A 121 -3.91 -1.37 9.37
CA LEU A 121 -3.15 -0.99 10.57
C LEU A 121 -2.24 -2.15 10.98
N ARG A 122 -0.98 -1.86 11.30
CA ARG A 122 0.04 -2.85 11.63
C ARG A 122 0.93 -2.37 12.77
N THR A 123 1.59 -3.32 13.42
CA THR A 123 2.59 -3.03 14.45
C THR A 123 3.98 -3.17 13.84
N LYS A 124 4.78 -2.10 13.91
CA LYS A 124 6.21 -2.08 13.56
C LYS A 124 6.99 -3.03 14.45
N GLN A 125 8.24 -3.33 14.09
CA GLN A 125 9.11 -4.20 14.89
C GLN A 125 9.37 -3.66 16.31
N ASP A 126 9.52 -2.34 16.43
CA ASP A 126 9.72 -1.60 17.69
C ASP A 126 8.47 -1.52 18.59
N GLY A 127 7.33 -2.09 18.14
CA GLY A 127 6.07 -2.06 18.88
C GLY A 127 5.19 -0.85 18.58
N GLY A 128 5.67 0.13 17.81
CA GLY A 128 4.87 1.27 17.39
C GLY A 128 3.84 0.91 16.32
N ASP A 129 2.85 1.78 16.12
CA ASP A 129 1.85 1.63 15.07
C ASP A 129 2.36 2.14 13.71
N THR A 130 1.91 1.47 12.66
CA THR A 130 2.07 1.86 11.27
C THR A 130 0.84 1.44 10.48
N TYR A 131 0.75 1.85 9.23
CA TYR A 131 -0.22 1.28 8.31
C TYR A 131 0.40 1.11 6.92
N ASN A 132 -0.28 0.34 6.09
CA ASN A 132 -0.09 0.31 4.64
C ASN A 132 -1.46 0.24 3.97
N PHE A 133 -1.49 0.34 2.65
CA PHE A 133 -2.71 0.12 1.87
C PHE A 133 -2.68 -1.24 1.18
N GLU A 134 -3.85 -1.84 1.05
CA GLU A 134 -4.12 -2.93 0.13
C GLU A 134 -5.04 -2.44 -0.98
N ILE A 135 -4.75 -2.80 -2.23
CA ILE A 135 -5.67 -2.60 -3.35
C ILE A 135 -6.76 -3.66 -3.23
N ARG A 136 -8.00 -3.23 -3.01
CA ARG A 136 -9.15 -4.13 -2.98
C ARG A 136 -9.61 -4.49 -4.39
N ILE A 137 -9.68 -3.49 -5.27
CA ILE A 137 -10.04 -3.68 -6.67
C ILE A 137 -9.64 -2.43 -7.50
N PRO A 138 -9.10 -2.60 -8.71
CA PRO A 138 -8.91 -1.51 -9.65
C PRO A 138 -10.18 -1.29 -10.51
N PHE A 139 -10.33 -0.08 -11.02
CA PHE A 139 -11.44 0.31 -11.88
C PHE A 139 -11.01 1.35 -12.93
N TYR A 140 -11.82 1.48 -13.98
CA TYR A 140 -11.66 2.50 -15.01
C TYR A 140 -11.95 3.89 -14.45
N PRO A 141 -10.98 4.82 -14.47
CA PRO A 141 -11.08 6.08 -13.73
C PRO A 141 -12.28 6.94 -14.15
N ASP A 142 -12.65 6.91 -15.43
CA ASP A 142 -13.69 7.79 -15.96
C ASP A 142 -15.11 7.22 -15.83
N THR A 143 -15.27 5.88 -15.76
CA THR A 143 -16.59 5.22 -15.68
C THR A 143 -16.88 4.57 -14.34
N LYS A 144 -15.88 4.45 -13.46
CA LYS A 144 -15.95 3.72 -12.19
C LYS A 144 -16.26 2.23 -12.32
N GLN A 145 -16.26 1.68 -13.53
CA GLN A 145 -16.49 0.26 -13.78
C GLN A 145 -15.24 -0.54 -13.45
N THR A 146 -15.43 -1.73 -12.89
CA THR A 146 -14.40 -2.76 -12.84
C THR A 146 -14.16 -3.35 -14.23
N ILE A 147 -13.06 -4.08 -14.41
CA ILE A 147 -12.80 -4.82 -15.66
C ILE A 147 -13.96 -5.78 -16.02
N LYS A 148 -14.55 -6.44 -15.01
CA LYS A 148 -15.67 -7.36 -15.21
C LYS A 148 -16.91 -6.63 -15.72
N GLU A 149 -17.32 -5.56 -15.03
CA GLU A 149 -18.50 -4.77 -15.42
C GLU A 149 -18.33 -4.19 -16.83
N ARG A 150 -17.13 -3.72 -17.18
CA ARG A 150 -16.83 -3.20 -18.51
C ARG A 150 -16.99 -4.26 -19.60
N LEU A 151 -16.44 -5.46 -19.38
CA LEU A 151 -16.51 -6.58 -20.34
C LEU A 151 -17.94 -7.13 -20.48
N GLU A 152 -18.70 -7.13 -19.39
CA GLU A 152 -20.10 -7.59 -19.36
C GLU A 152 -21.10 -6.48 -19.73
N SER A 153 -20.63 -5.27 -20.08
CA SER A 153 -21.46 -4.10 -20.37
C SER A 153 -22.48 -3.77 -19.26
N GLN A 154 -22.06 -3.94 -18.00
CA GLN A 154 -22.85 -3.63 -16.80
C GLN A 154 -22.53 -2.23 -16.27
N ASP A 155 -23.49 -1.63 -15.57
CA ASP A 155 -23.27 -0.37 -14.85
C ASP A 155 -22.24 -0.53 -13.73
N ALA A 156 -21.57 0.57 -13.38
CA ALA A 156 -20.66 0.62 -12.24
C ALA A 156 -21.43 0.51 -10.92
N LYS A 157 -21.35 -0.63 -10.23
CA LYS A 157 -22.01 -0.86 -8.92
C LYS A 157 -21.06 -1.45 -7.89
N THR A 158 -20.05 -2.19 -8.33
CA THR A 158 -19.13 -2.93 -7.46
C THR A 158 -18.36 -1.99 -6.54
N ILE A 159 -17.83 -0.89 -7.07
CA ILE A 159 -17.03 0.06 -6.28
C ILE A 159 -17.85 0.70 -5.17
N ASP A 160 -19.07 1.16 -5.46
CA ASP A 160 -19.96 1.78 -4.46
C ASP A 160 -20.41 0.77 -3.40
N THR A 161 -20.72 -0.46 -3.82
CA THR A 161 -21.09 -1.54 -2.90
C THR A 161 -19.95 -1.85 -1.95
N MET A 162 -18.73 -2.03 -2.47
CA MET A 162 -17.56 -2.32 -1.65
C MET A 162 -17.20 -1.13 -0.75
N LEU A 163 -17.27 0.11 -1.25
CA LEU A 163 -17.00 1.30 -0.46
C LEU A 163 -17.96 1.44 0.73
N SER A 164 -19.26 1.15 0.53
CA SER A 164 -20.28 1.25 1.59
C SER A 164 -20.04 0.31 2.78
N THR A 165 -19.29 -0.75 2.57
CA THR A 165 -18.95 -1.77 3.59
C THR A 165 -17.48 -1.75 3.97
N LEU A 166 -16.68 -0.85 3.37
CA LEU A 166 -15.25 -0.77 3.59
C LEU A 166 -14.96 -0.27 5.00
N LYS A 167 -14.10 -1.00 5.69
CA LYS A 167 -13.55 -0.62 6.99
C LYS A 167 -12.06 -0.83 6.96
N ASP A 168 -11.33 -0.04 7.73
CA ASP A 168 -9.92 -0.32 7.97
C ASP A 168 -9.75 -1.72 8.56
N LYS A 169 -8.68 -2.41 8.16
CA LYS A 169 -8.33 -3.71 8.72
C LYS A 169 -7.30 -3.49 9.83
N ASP A 170 -7.53 -4.09 10.99
CA ASP A 170 -6.57 -4.07 12.08
C ASP A 170 -5.78 -5.39 12.12
N GLU A 171 -4.51 -5.32 11.71
CA GLU A 171 -3.53 -6.41 11.81
C GLU A 171 -2.44 -6.09 12.86
N ARG A 172 -2.69 -5.12 13.74
CA ARG A 172 -1.77 -4.86 14.86
C ARG A 172 -1.69 -6.07 15.76
N ARG A 173 -0.48 -6.34 16.26
CA ARG A 173 -0.21 -7.42 17.21
C ARG A 173 -1.01 -7.13 18.47
N HIS A 174 -2.10 -7.87 18.68
CA HIS A 174 -2.84 -7.83 19.94
C HIS A 174 -1.95 -8.43 21.01
N ASN A 175 -1.42 -7.59 21.90
CA ASN A 175 -0.73 -8.07 23.08
C ASN A 175 -1.81 -8.66 24.02
N PRO A 176 -1.84 -9.97 24.32
CA PRO A 176 -2.92 -10.56 25.12
C PRO A 176 -2.92 -10.11 26.60
N LYS A 177 -1.96 -9.27 27.02
CA LYS A 177 -1.71 -8.99 28.43
C LYS A 177 -2.60 -7.92 29.08
N TYR A 178 -3.56 -7.34 28.37
CA TYR A 178 -4.54 -6.42 28.98
C TYR A 178 -5.93 -6.62 28.39
N SER A 179 -6.53 -7.77 28.68
CA SER A 179 -8.00 -7.88 28.74
C SER A 179 -8.38 -7.96 30.22
N GLY A 180 -8.88 -6.84 30.75
CA GLY A 180 -9.32 -6.73 32.13
C GLY A 180 -10.48 -7.68 32.41
N HIS A 181 -10.22 -8.72 33.19
CA HIS A 181 -11.23 -9.40 33.99
C HIS A 181 -11.25 -8.76 35.39
N PRO A 182 -12.39 -8.26 35.89
CA PRO A 182 -12.53 -7.99 37.30
C PRO A 182 -12.94 -9.30 38.00
N SER A 183 -12.08 -9.86 38.85
CA SER A 183 -12.49 -10.49 40.12
C SER A 183 -11.33 -11.23 40.80
N GLN A 184 -11.01 -10.73 41.99
CA GLN A 184 -10.60 -11.43 43.23
C GLN A 184 -9.56 -12.56 43.16
N GLY A 185 -8.39 -12.26 43.73
CA GLY A 185 -7.45 -13.25 44.25
C GLY A 185 -6.15 -12.57 44.63
N ILE A 186 -5.95 -12.32 45.93
CA ILE A 186 -4.66 -11.85 46.46
C ILE A 186 -3.63 -12.96 46.18
N PRO A 187 -2.50 -12.70 45.49
CA PRO A 187 -1.44 -13.68 45.37
C PRO A 187 -0.60 -13.74 46.66
N PRO A 188 -0.11 -14.92 47.06
CA PRO A 188 0.87 -15.02 48.14
C PRO A 188 2.19 -14.35 47.74
N VAL A 189 2.88 -13.83 48.75
CA VAL A 189 4.03 -12.90 48.69
C VAL A 189 5.37 -13.50 48.21
N ASP A 190 5.40 -14.72 47.66
CA ASP A 190 6.65 -15.47 47.47
C ASP A 190 7.05 -15.73 46.00
N ALA A 191 6.66 -14.88 45.05
CA ALA A 191 7.05 -15.04 43.64
C ALA A 191 8.00 -13.94 43.11
N TYR A 192 8.67 -13.21 44.01
CA TYR A 192 9.60 -12.12 43.66
C TYR A 192 11.09 -12.49 43.74
N GLU A 193 11.42 -13.78 43.86
CA GLU A 193 12.81 -14.25 43.87
C GLU A 193 13.01 -15.41 42.90
N ASP A 194 13.01 -15.12 41.60
CA ASP A 194 14.02 -15.71 40.70
C ASP A 194 13.89 -15.15 39.29
N SER A 195 15.03 -14.79 38.71
CA SER A 195 15.26 -14.61 37.26
C SER A 195 15.12 -13.20 36.65
N ILE A 196 15.90 -12.25 37.19
CA ILE A 196 16.65 -11.26 36.39
C ILE A 196 18.14 -11.62 36.60
N PRO A 197 19.11 -11.46 35.67
CA PRO A 197 19.17 -11.64 34.21
C PRO A 197 20.38 -12.52 33.78
N PHE A 198 20.47 -12.87 32.48
CA PHE A 198 21.70 -12.82 31.66
C PHE A 198 21.32 -12.48 30.23
#